data_AF-A0A088CDF6-F1
#
_entry.id   AF-A0A088CDF6-F1
#
_cell.length_a   1.000
_cell.length_b   1.000
_cell.length_c   1.000
_cell.angle_alpha   90.00
_cell.angle_beta   90.00
_cell.angle_gamma   90.00
#
_symmetry.space_group_name_H-M   'P 1'
#
loop_
_entity.id
_entity.type
_entity.pdbx_description
1 polymer ?
#
loop_
_entity_poly.entity_id
_entity_poly.type
_entity_poly.pdbx_seq_one_letter_code
_entity_poly.pdbx_strand_id
1 'polypeptide(L)'
;HEGQVKKSLTITPLGNDSGYFLNITVLNNAQKTTERLSVPVTKAEFAVMRTALSFALPHIMGWDQVLTNHHPSPSSASKPRVERPHPDSEWER
;
A
#
# COMPACT_ATOMS: atom_id res chain seq x y z
N HIS A 1 1.32 15.52 24.49
CA HIS A 1 0.99 16.62 23.57
C HIS A 1 0.43 16.04 22.27
N GLU A 2 -0.75 15.43 22.33
CA GLU A 2 -1.40 14.82 21.17
C GLU A 2 -2.54 15.71 20.67
N GLY A 3 -2.84 15.68 19.37
CA GLY A 3 -3.91 16.48 18.77
C GLY A 3 -3.56 17.94 18.43
N GLN A 4 -2.31 18.37 18.68
CA GLN A 4 -1.85 19.70 18.27
C GLN A 4 -1.59 19.82 16.77
N VAL A 5 -1.29 18.71 16.09
CA VAL A 5 -1.07 18.69 14.65
C VAL A 5 -1.98 17.65 14.01
N LYS A 6 -2.74 18.05 12.99
CA LYS A 6 -3.59 17.18 12.18
C LYS A 6 -3.17 17.27 10.72
N LYS A 7 -2.86 16.12 10.11
CA LYS A 7 -2.54 16.00 8.68
C LYS A 7 -3.70 15.31 7.98
N SER A 8 -4.21 15.90 6.91
CA SER A 8 -5.30 15.36 6.10
C SER A 8 -4.86 15.31 4.65
N LEU A 9 -4.96 14.14 4.03
CA LEU A 9 -4.72 13.94 2.61
C LEU A 9 -6.06 13.63 1.93
N THR A 10 -6.35 14.32 0.83
CA THR A 10 -7.56 14.12 0.04
C THR A 10 -7.19 13.98 -1.43
N ILE A 11 -7.82 13.02 -2.10
CA ILE A 11 -7.62 12.74 -3.52
C ILE A 11 -8.98 12.88 -4.20
N THR A 12 -9.10 13.81 -5.14
CA THR A 12 -10.36 14.12 -5.83
C THR A 12 -10.19 13.90 -7.34
N PRO A 13 -11.08 13.16 -8.02
CA PRO A 13 -11.01 13.01 -9.47
C PRO A 13 -11.35 14.32 -10.18
N LEU A 14 -10.67 14.62 -11.29
CA LEU A 14 -11.09 15.69 -12.20
C LEU A 14 -12.24 15.16 -13.08
N GLY A 15 -13.33 15.92 -13.19
CA GLY A 15 -14.58 15.47 -13.83
C GLY A 15 -14.50 15.13 -15.33
N ASN A 16 -13.36 15.38 -15.98
CA ASN A 16 -13.06 15.06 -17.37
C ASN A 16 -12.15 13.82 -17.52
N ASP A 17 -11.94 13.03 -16.46
CA ASP A 17 -11.04 11.85 -16.42
C ASP A 17 -9.57 12.18 -16.80
N SER A 18 -9.17 13.46 -16.73
CA SER A 18 -7.81 13.87 -17.07
C SER A 18 -6.80 13.56 -15.97
N GLY A 19 -7.26 13.25 -14.76
CA GLY A 19 -6.39 12.96 -13.62
C GLY A 19 -7.07 13.19 -12.27
N TYR A 20 -6.24 13.50 -11.27
CA TYR A 20 -6.63 13.67 -9.88
C TYR A 20 -6.02 14.94 -9.28
N PHE A 21 -6.69 15.55 -8.32
CA PHE A 21 -6.11 16.55 -7.44
C PHE A 21 -5.72 15.90 -6.12
N LEU A 22 -4.45 16.00 -5.76
CA LEU A 22 -3.93 15.60 -4.45
C LEU A 22 -3.83 16.86 -3.59
N ASN A 23 -4.53 16.87 -2.46
CA ASN A 23 -4.50 17.97 -1.50
C ASN A 23 -4.05 17.45 -0.14
N ILE A 24 -2.98 18.02 0.40
CA ILE A 24 -2.55 17.81 1.79
C ILE A 24 -2.78 19.09 2.59
N THR A 25 -3.50 18.95 3.70
CA THR A 25 -3.75 20.02 4.67
C THR A 25 -3.11 19.65 6.00
N VAL A 26 -2.28 20.54 6.52
CA VAL A 26 -1.65 20.42 7.84
C VAL A 26 -2.18 21.54 8.73
N LEU A 27 -2.96 21.16 9.73
CA LEU A 27 -3.43 22.05 10.78
C LEU A 27 -2.50 21.92 11.98
N ASN A 28 -1.83 23.00 12.36
CA ASN A 28 -1.00 23.05 13.54
C ASN A 28 -1.62 24.03 14.56
N ASN A 29 -2.27 23.48 15.57
CA ASN A 29 -2.89 24.23 16.67
C ASN A 29 -1.85 24.80 17.65
N ALA A 30 -0.64 24.23 17.74
CA ALA A 30 0.40 24.76 18.62
C ALA A 30 0.95 26.10 18.12
N GLN A 31 1.12 26.24 16.80
CA GLN A 31 1.59 27.46 16.14
C GLN A 31 0.46 28.29 15.53
N LYS A 32 -0.80 27.81 15.63
CA LYS A 32 -1.99 28.40 15.00
C LYS A 32 -1.84 28.59 13.49
N THR A 33 -1.16 27.68 12.81
CA THR A 33 -0.95 27.72 11.36
C THR A 33 -1.80 26.68 10.65
N THR A 34 -2.18 26.97 9.41
CA THR A 34 -2.82 26.02 8.51
C THR A 34 -2.15 26.09 7.15
N GLU A 35 -1.47 25.02 6.79
CA GLU A 35 -0.77 24.90 5.51
C GLU A 35 -1.53 23.96 4.59
N ARG A 36 -1.58 24.31 3.31
CA ARG A 36 -2.26 23.52 2.28
C ARG A 36 -1.39 23.47 1.04
N LEU A 37 -1.22 22.27 0.51
CA LEU A 37 -0.55 22.03 -0.76
C LEU A 37 -1.46 21.20 -1.64
N SER A 38 -1.78 21.74 -2.82
CA SER A 38 -2.62 21.09 -3.82
C SER A 38 -1.84 20.95 -5.12
N VAL A 39 -1.76 19.73 -5.64
CA VAL A 39 -1.02 19.43 -6.86
C VAL A 39 -1.92 18.65 -7.82
N PRO A 40 -2.06 19.09 -9.09
CA PRO A 40 -2.72 18.28 -10.11
C PRO A 40 -1.81 17.12 -10.51
N VAL A 41 -2.37 15.93 -10.61
CA VAL A 41 -1.69 14.70 -11.03
C VAL A 41 -2.43 14.14 -12.23
N THR A 42 -1.73 13.90 -13.32
CA THR A 42 -2.31 13.33 -14.54
C THR A 42 -2.67 11.86 -14.34
N LYS A 43 -3.55 11.33 -15.19
CA LYS A 43 -3.91 9.91 -15.19
C LYS A 43 -2.71 8.98 -15.35
N ALA A 44 -1.72 9.37 -16.17
CA ALA A 44 -0.51 8.59 -16.39
C ALA A 44 0.38 8.54 -15.14
N GLU A 45 0.62 9.68 -14.50
CA GLU A 45 1.38 9.75 -13.24
C GLU A 45 0.69 8.95 -12.13
N PHE A 46 -0.63 9.07 -12.02
CA PHE A 46 -1.40 8.30 -11.04
C PHE A 46 -1.33 6.78 -11.30
N ALA A 47 -1.33 6.36 -12.57
CA ALA A 47 -1.16 4.96 -12.92
C ALA A 47 0.23 4.43 -12.52
N VAL A 48 1.28 5.22 -12.72
CA VAL A 48 2.64 4.89 -12.26
C VAL A 48 2.69 4.76 -10.74
N MET A 49 2.13 5.73 -10.01
CA MET A 49 2.06 5.69 -8.55
C MET A 49 1.32 4.44 -8.06
N ARG A 50 0.18 4.11 -8.66
CA ARG A 50 -0.60 2.91 -8.30
C ARG A 50 0.22 1.63 -8.48
N THR A 51 0.90 1.49 -9.62
CA THR A 51 1.74 0.31 -9.89
C THR A 51 2.92 0.23 -8.92
N ALA A 52 3.60 1.36 -8.66
CA ALA A 52 4.70 1.43 -7.71
C ALA A 52 4.28 1.09 -6.27
N LEU A 53 3.13 1.60 -5.83
CA LEU A 53 2.58 1.30 -4.51
C LEU A 53 2.15 -0.17 -4.40
N SER A 54 1.48 -0.73 -5.40
CA SER A 54 1.13 -2.15 -5.42
C SER A 54 2.35 -3.06 -5.34
N PHE A 55 3.44 -2.69 -6.01
CA PHE A 55 4.72 -3.40 -5.92
C PHE A 55 5.38 -3.24 -4.54
N ALA A 56 5.32 -2.05 -3.94
CA ALA A 56 5.92 -1.78 -2.64
C ALA A 56 5.13 -2.40 -1.46
N LEU A 57 3.81 -2.60 -1.59
CA LEU A 57 2.94 -3.09 -0.51
C LEU A 57 3.42 -4.41 0.12
N PRO A 58 3.71 -5.49 -0.65
CA PRO A 58 4.26 -6.72 -0.09
C PRO A 58 5.56 -6.52 0.70
N HIS A 59 6.43 -5.62 0.23
CA HIS A 59 7.70 -5.31 0.88
C HIS A 59 7.49 -4.53 2.19
N ILE A 60 6.59 -3.55 2.20
CA ILE A 60 6.22 -2.79 3.41
C ILE A 60 5.59 -3.72 4.47
N MET A 61 4.80 -4.70 4.03
CA MET A 61 4.20 -5.72 4.91
C MET A 61 5.18 -6.82 5.34
N GLY A 62 6.38 -6.88 4.76
CA GLY A 62 7.37 -7.95 5.02
C GLY A 62 7.03 -9.30 4.38
N TRP A 63 5.99 -9.38 3.53
CA TRP A 63 5.57 -10.62 2.86
C TRP A 63 6.57 -11.12 1.83
N ASP A 64 7.39 -10.23 1.29
CA ASP A 64 8.47 -10.59 0.37
C ASP A 64 9.44 -11.62 1.00
N GLN A 65 9.68 -11.54 2.31
CA GLN A 65 10.50 -12.52 3.03
C GLN A 65 9.80 -13.89 3.10
N VAL A 66 8.50 -13.91 3.36
CA VAL A 66 7.71 -15.15 3.42
C VAL A 66 7.70 -15.84 2.05
N LEU A 67 7.45 -15.09 0.98
CA LEU A 67 7.42 -15.58 -0.40
C LEU A 67 8.80 -16.09 -0.86
N THR A 68 9.88 -15.41 -0.48
CA THR A 68 11.26 -15.81 -0.84
C THR A 68 11.71 -17.04 -0.07
N ASN A 69 11.28 -17.21 1.19
CA ASN A 69 11.62 -18.37 2.03
C ASN A 69 10.91 -19.67 1.58
N HIS A 70 9.93 -19.57 0.68
CA HIS A 70 9.27 -20.71 0.05
C HIS A 70 9.97 -21.21 -1.23
N HIS A 71 11.06 -20.60 -1.69
CA HIS A 71 11.86 -21.20 -2.76
C HIS A 71 12.51 -22.48 -2.20
N PRO A 72 12.04 -23.69 -2.58
CA PRO A 72 12.70 -24.89 -2.13
C PRO A 72 14.10 -24.85 -2.72
N SER A 73 15.13 -24.95 -1.88
CA SER A 73 16.45 -25.38 -2.34
C SER A 73 16.25 -26.55 -3.31
N PRO A 74 16.91 -26.62 -4.49
CA PRO A 74 16.74 -27.72 -5.42
C PRO A 74 17.36 -29.00 -4.82
N SER A 75 16.67 -29.57 -3.84
CA SER A 75 16.85 -30.93 -3.37
C SER A 75 16.21 -31.83 -4.41
N SER A 76 17.08 -32.44 -5.20
CA SER A 76 16.83 -33.63 -6.03
C SER A 76 15.53 -34.37 -5.73
N ALA A 77 14.69 -34.46 -6.74
CA ALA A 77 13.70 -35.51 -7.01
C ALA A 77 12.63 -35.78 -5.93
N SER A 78 11.43 -35.23 -6.11
CA SER A 78 10.19 -36.03 -6.21
C SER A 78 9.01 -35.15 -6.67
N LYS A 79 8.08 -35.74 -7.42
CA LYS A 79 6.97 -35.10 -8.16
C LYS A 79 6.04 -34.28 -7.24
N PRO A 80 5.40 -33.18 -7.72
CA PRO A 80 4.41 -32.46 -6.92
C PRO A 80 3.13 -33.29 -6.84
N ARG A 81 2.89 -33.94 -5.71
CA ARG A 81 1.56 -34.38 -5.32
C ARG A 81 0.82 -33.10 -4.92
N VAL A 82 -0.29 -32.79 -5.59
CA VAL A 82 -1.21 -31.72 -5.17
C VAL A 82 -1.64 -32.01 -3.74
N GLU A 83 -1.02 -31.32 -2.79
CA GLU A 83 -1.34 -31.38 -1.38
C GLU A 83 -2.54 -30.46 -1.17
N ARG A 84 -3.72 -31.08 -1.07
CA ARG A 84 -4.94 -30.38 -0.66
C ARG A 84 -4.67 -29.73 0.71
N PRO A 85 -5.10 -28.48 0.95
CA PRO A 85 -4.96 -27.86 2.26
C PRO A 85 -5.49 -28.81 3.34
N HIS A 86 -4.66 -29.10 4.34
CA HIS A 86 -5.06 -29.97 5.44
C HIS A 86 -6.17 -29.26 6.23
N PRO A 87 -7.36 -29.88 6.43
CA PRO A 87 -8.51 -29.24 7.07
C PRO A 87 -8.26 -28.81 8.53
N ASP A 88 -7.15 -29.26 9.14
CA ASP A 88 -6.79 -28.91 10.51
C ASP A 88 -6.30 -27.46 10.67
N SER A 89 -5.91 -26.76 9.60
CA SER A 89 -5.55 -25.34 9.68
C SER A 89 -6.75 -24.42 10.01
N GLU A 90 -7.98 -24.91 9.87
CA GLU A 90 -9.19 -24.13 10.14
C GLU A 90 -9.74 -24.33 11.57
N TRP A 91 -9.23 -25.29 12.35
CA TRP A 91 -9.90 -25.74 13.59
C TRP A 91 -9.02 -25.85 14.85
N GLU A 92 -7.81 -25.27 14.89
CA GLU A 92 -7.13 -25.05 16.17
C GLU A 92 -7.86 -23.94 16.96
N ARG A 93 -8.68 -24.37 17.90
CA ARG A 93 -9.42 -23.54 18.85
C ARG A 93 -8.61 -23.34 20.13
#